data_AF-A0AAV6DM86-F1
#
_entry.id   AF-A0AAV6DM86-F1
#
_cell.length_a   1.000
_cell.length_b   1.000
_cell.length_c   1.000
_cell.angle_alpha   90.00
_cell.angle_beta   90.00
_cell.angle_gamma   90.00
#
_symmetry.space_group_name_H-M   'P 1'
#
loop_
_entity.id
_entity.type
_entity.pdbx_description
1 polymer ?
#
loop_
_entity_poly.entity_id
_entity_poly.type
_entity_poly.pdbx_seq_one_letter_code
_entity_poly.pdbx_strand_id
1 'polypeptide(L)' 'MATVVVRGGIESMEQEVVIGPHRLTADEPAGQGGRNAGPSPYDYLLAALGT' A
#
# COMPACT_ATOMS: atom_id res chain seq x y z
N MET A 1 -19.85 -5.40 0.47
CA MET A 1 -18.42 -5.15 0.15
C MET A 1 -18.04 -3.80 0.72
N ALA A 2 -16.89 -3.67 1.38
CA ALA A 2 -16.41 -2.35 1.82
C ALA A 2 -15.85 -1.59 0.61
N THR A 3 -16.07 -0.27 0.57
CA THR A 3 -15.41 0.60 -0.42
C THR A 3 -13.91 0.64 -0.12
N VAL A 4 -13.11 0.42 -1.16
CA VAL A 4 -11.65 0.56 -1.11
C VAL A 4 -11.27 1.87 -1.79
N VAL A 5 -10.54 2.72 -1.09
CA VAL A 5 -10.00 3.98 -1.63
C VAL A 5 -8.48 3.92 -1.51
N VAL A 6 -7.79 4.18 -2.62
CA VAL A 6 -6.33 4.27 -2.67
C VAL A 6 -5.94 5.68 -3.10
N ARG A 7 -5.03 6.31 -2.38
CA ARG A 7 -4.51 7.65 -2.66
C ARG A 7 -3.00 7.62 -2.74
N GLY A 8 -2.45 8.04 -3.87
CA GLY A 8 -0.99 8.14 -4.06
C GLY A 8 -0.46 9.55 -3.85
N GLY A 9 0.79 9.62 -3.38
CA GLY A 9 1.56 10.87 -3.37
C GLY A 9 2.10 11.21 -4.77
N ILE A 10 2.26 12.51 -5.05
CA ILE A 10 2.76 13.01 -6.35
C ILE A 10 4.29 12.86 -6.47
N GLU A 11 4.98 12.85 -5.34
CA GLU A 11 6.46 12.85 -5.25
C GLU A 11 7.03 11.53 -4.72
N SER A 12 6.18 10.54 -4.43
CA SER A 12 6.60 9.26 -3.88
C SER A 12 5.67 8.14 -4.27
N MET A 13 6.18 6.91 -4.22
CA MET A 13 5.37 5.70 -4.43
C MET A 13 4.51 5.30 -3.22
N GLU A 14 4.55 6.05 -2.12
CA GLU A 14 3.69 5.83 -0.96
C GLU A 14 2.20 6.00 -1.32
N GLN A 15 1.38 5.06 -0.85
CA GLN A 15 -0.06 4.99 -1.02
C GLN A 15 -0.75 4.89 0.35
N GLU A 16 -1.77 5.72 0.56
CA GLU A 16 -2.76 5.52 1.62
C GLU A 16 -3.87 4.60 1.09
N VAL A 17 -4.11 3.47 1.76
CA VAL A 17 -5.18 2.53 1.45
C VAL A 17 -6.21 2.54 2.59
N VAL A 18 -7.47 2.83 2.26
CA VAL A 18 -8.59 2.87 3.20
C VAL A 18 -9.61 1.80 2.83
N ILE A 19 -9.91 0.90 3.78
CA ILE A 19 -10.88 -0.20 3.62
C ILE A 19 -11.83 -0.17 4.82
N GLY A 20 -12.98 0.52 4.68
CA GLY A 20 -13.88 0.75 5.82
C GLY A 20 -13.15 1.44 6.99
N PRO A 21 -13.03 0.81 8.17
CA PRO A 21 -12.29 1.39 9.30
C PRO A 21 -10.77 1.19 9.23
N HIS A 22 -10.27 0.35 8.31
CA HIS A 22 -8.85 0.00 8.22
C HIS A 22 -8.09 1.03 7.39
N ARG A 23 -6.91 1.43 7.88
CA ARG A 23 -5.97 2.33 7.23
C ARG A 23 -4.64 1.62 7.09
N LEU A 24 -4.12 1.54 5.88
CA LEU A 24 -2.85 0.91 5.56
C LEU A 24 -2.00 1.86 4.74
N THR A 25 -0.68 1.69 4.84
CA THR A 25 0.31 2.38 4.02
C THR A 25 1.00 1.35 3.16
N ALA A 26 0.95 1.52 1.84
CA ALA A 26 1.75 0.73 0.91
C ALA A 26 2.84 1.60 0.30
N ASP A 27 4.06 1.09 0.22
CA ASP A 27 5.16 1.83 -0.42
C ASP A 27 6.23 0.86 -0.92
N GLU A 28 6.85 1.20 -2.04
CA GLU A 28 7.93 0.40 -2.57
C GLU A 28 9.21 0.57 -1.73
N PRO A 29 10.09 -0.43 -1.69
CA PRO A 29 11.44 -0.29 -1.16
C PRO A 29 12.21 0.85 -1.84
N ALA A 30 13.14 1.47 -1.11
CA ALA A 30 13.96 2.57 -1.63
C ALA A 30 14.76 2.21 -2.89
N GLY A 31 15.25 0.98 -2.99
CA GLY A 31 15.95 0.48 -4.18
C GLY A 31 15.08 0.36 -5.43
N GLN A 32 13.75 0.49 -5.29
CA GLN A 32 12.77 0.43 -6.38
C GLN A 32 12.07 1.78 -6.60
N GLY A 33 12.55 2.86 -5.96
CA GLY A 33 12.03 4.22 -6.14
C GLY A 33 10.95 4.66 -5.13
N GLY A 34 10.61 3.83 -4.15
CA GLY A 34 9.76 4.22 -3.03
C GLY A 34 10.54 4.76 -1.83
N ARG A 35 9.88 4.93 -0.69
CA ARG A 35 10.49 5.40 0.57
C ARG A 35 10.56 4.32 1.64
N ASN A 36 10.14 3.09 1.32
CA ASN A 36 10.04 1.98 2.27
C ASN A 36 9.20 2.34 3.52
N ALA A 37 8.13 3.13 3.33
CA ALA A 37 7.25 3.61 4.40
C ALA A 37 6.22 2.56 4.90
N GLY A 38 6.06 1.44 4.19
CA GLY A 38 5.18 0.33 4.52
C GLY A 38 5.48 -0.89 3.66
N PRO A 39 4.70 -1.99 3.77
CA PRO A 39 4.80 -3.12 2.86
C PRO A 39 4.59 -2.68 1.41
N SER A 40 5.27 -3.33 0.47
CA SER A 40 5.01 -3.08 -0.95
C SER A 40 3.61 -3.56 -1.33
N PRO A 41 3.01 -3.03 -2.41
CA PRO A 41 1.80 -3.60 -2.99
C PRO A 41 1.92 -5.11 -3.27
N TYR A 42 3.13 -5.59 -3.63
CA TYR A 42 3.40 -7.01 -3.85
C TYR A 42 3.36 -7.81 -2.53
N ASP A 43 3.89 -7.27 -1.44
CA ASP A 43 3.79 -7.91 -0.12
C ASP A 43 2.33 -8.02 0.32
N TYR A 44 1.53 -6.96 0.10
CA TYR A 44 0.09 -7.01 0.36
C TYR A 44 -0.64 -8.04 -0.48
N LEU A 45 -0.29 -8.18 -1.76
CA LEU A 45 -0.86 -9.21 -2.62
C LEU A 45 -0.53 -10.62 -2.11
N LEU A 46 0.73 -10.89 -1.75
CA LEU A 46 1.15 -12.19 -1.23
C LEU A 46 0.47 -12.50 0.10
N ALA A 47 0.33 -11.52 0.99
CA ALA A 47 -0.41 -11.67 2.24
C ALA A 47 -1.88 -12.04 1.98
N ALA A 48 -2.53 -11.40 1.00
CA ALA A 48 -3.91 -11.72 0.62
C ALA A 48 -4.08 -13.12 0.01
N LEU A 49 -3.08 -13.61 -0.74
CA LEU A 49 -3.11 -14.97 -1.30
C LEU A 49 -2.85 -16.05 -0.25
N GLY A 50 -2.18 -15.71 0.86
CA GLY A 50 -1.84 -16.65 1.94
C GLY A 50 -2.96 -16.91 2.96
N THR A 51 -4.15 -16.35 2.76
CA THR A 51 -5.32 -16.46 3.66
C THR A 51 -6.53 -17.02 2.94
#